data_AF-A0A3P8CI41-F1
#
_entry.id   AF-A0A3P8CI41-F1
#
_cell.length_a   1.000
_cell.length_b   1.000
_cell.length_c   1.000
_cell.angle_alpha   90.00
_cell.angle_beta   90.00
_cell.angle_gamma   90.00
#
_symmetry.space_group_name_H-M   'P 1'
#
loop_
_entity.id
_entity.type
_entity.pdbx_description
1 polymer ?
#
loop_
_entity_poly.entity_id
_entity_poly.type
_entity_poly.pdbx_seq_one_letter_code
_entity_poly.pdbx_strand_id
1 'polypeptide(L)'
;MLLQKKTLTRALEGDEKILHDVEELRYIRGLSKRPNVQKWLVEKIEELSAQLPEAVPEQRIPSPTVKTEKSSNSTGLPTVKVTNYGWDESDKFVKVYITLQGVHNANPSSIQHSFSNNGYDIAVSGHCGKNYVMTMKGLRDEIVPESSQIKQKTDMLMVMMKKKTEGLKWEQLTKIEYDEKQKR
;
A
#
# COMPACT_ATOMS: atom_id res chain seq x y z
N MET A 1 12.57 -36.90 18.14
CA MET A 1 11.64 -36.44 17.07
C MET A 1 11.35 -34.94 17.06
N LEU A 2 11.57 -34.18 18.16
CA LEU A 2 11.27 -32.74 18.19
C LEU A 2 12.33 -31.86 17.48
N LEU A 3 13.59 -32.32 17.42
CA LEU A 3 14.71 -31.55 16.87
C LEU A 3 14.73 -31.53 15.32
N GLN A 4 14.22 -32.57 14.65
CA GLN A 4 14.13 -32.57 13.18
C GLN A 4 13.02 -31.67 12.65
N LYS A 5 11.89 -31.53 13.35
CA LYS A 5 10.79 -30.65 12.93
C LYS A 5 11.21 -29.17 12.91
N LYS A 6 11.98 -28.73 13.92
CA LYS A 6 12.45 -27.33 14.03
C LYS A 6 13.47 -26.95 12.95
N THR A 7 14.23 -27.92 12.45
CA THR A 7 15.24 -27.71 11.41
C THR A 7 14.58 -27.64 10.02
N LEU A 8 13.51 -28.42 9.81
CA LEU A 8 12.73 -28.43 8.57
C LEU A 8 11.95 -27.11 8.37
N THR A 9 11.36 -26.55 9.43
CA THR A 9 10.62 -25.28 9.35
C THR A 9 11.55 -24.11 9.01
N ARG A 10 12.77 -24.09 9.57
CA ARG A 10 13.76 -23.04 9.32
C ARG A 10 14.31 -23.07 7.89
N ALA A 11 14.36 -24.25 7.26
CA ALA A 11 14.76 -24.40 5.87
C ALA A 11 13.67 -23.88 4.91
N LEU A 12 12.41 -24.22 5.15
CA LEU A 12 11.27 -23.73 4.36
C LEU A 12 11.11 -22.21 4.44
N GLU A 13 11.29 -21.61 5.61
CA GLU A 13 11.31 -20.13 5.76
C GLU A 13 12.50 -19.47 5.03
N GLY A 14 13.60 -20.20 4.86
CA GLY A 14 14.77 -19.74 4.09
C GLY A 14 14.48 -19.76 2.60
N ASP A 15 13.88 -20.85 2.12
CA ASP A 15 13.50 -21.04 0.72
C ASP A 15 12.44 -20.02 0.28
N GLU A 16 11.46 -19.71 1.14
CA GLU A 16 10.47 -18.66 0.86
C GLU A 16 11.12 -17.28 0.75
N LYS A 17 12.08 -16.94 1.61
CA LYS A 17 12.79 -15.66 1.51
C LYS A 17 13.60 -15.55 0.23
N ILE A 18 14.32 -16.61 -0.14
CA ILE A 18 15.09 -16.66 -1.38
C ILE A 18 14.17 -16.50 -2.60
N LEU A 19 12.96 -17.07 -2.56
CA LEU A 19 11.98 -16.93 -3.64
C LEU A 19 11.50 -15.48 -3.79
N HIS A 20 11.19 -14.79 -2.68
CA HIS A 20 10.82 -13.37 -2.70
C HIS A 20 11.98 -12.50 -3.23
N ASP A 21 13.21 -12.79 -2.80
CA ASP A 21 14.41 -12.08 -3.27
C ASP A 21 14.61 -12.27 -4.80
N VAL A 22 14.39 -13.48 -5.32
CA VAL A 22 14.46 -13.77 -6.77
C VAL A 22 13.39 -13.01 -7.56
N GLU A 23 12.17 -12.94 -7.05
CA GLU A 23 11.08 -12.21 -7.69
C GLU A 23 11.35 -10.69 -7.72
N GLU A 24 11.83 -10.14 -6.61
CA GLU A 24 12.20 -8.72 -6.51
C GLU A 24 13.35 -8.37 -7.46
N LEU A 25 14.40 -9.19 -7.52
CA LEU A 25 15.51 -8.99 -8.44
C LEU A 25 15.05 -9.06 -9.92
N ARG A 26 14.12 -9.97 -10.26
CA ARG A 26 13.54 -10.05 -11.62
C ARG A 26 12.76 -8.80 -11.99
N TYR A 27 12.02 -8.23 -11.03
CA TYR A 27 11.30 -6.96 -11.20
C TYR A 27 12.27 -5.80 -11.43
N ILE A 28 13.31 -5.67 -10.59
CA ILE A 28 14.33 -4.62 -10.68
C ILE A 28 15.13 -4.72 -11.99
N ARG A 29 15.43 -5.93 -12.46
CA ARG A 29 16.05 -6.17 -13.77
C ARG A 29 15.21 -5.59 -14.91
N GLY A 30 13.88 -5.73 -14.84
CA GLY A 30 12.94 -5.19 -15.83
C GLY A 30 12.89 -3.65 -15.87
N LEU A 31 13.12 -3.02 -14.72
CA LEU A 31 13.19 -1.55 -14.62
C LEU A 31 14.57 -0.98 -14.98
N SER A 32 15.61 -1.80 -14.94
CA SER A 32 16.99 -1.39 -15.18
C SER A 32 17.28 -1.23 -16.68
N LYS A 33 17.83 -0.08 -17.09
CA LYS A 33 18.17 0.23 -18.50
C LYS A 33 19.67 0.07 -18.85
N ARG A 34 20.53 -0.15 -17.84
CA ARG A 34 21.98 -0.24 -18.02
C ARG A 34 22.43 -1.71 -18.11
N PRO A 35 23.20 -2.10 -19.14
CA PRO A 35 23.54 -3.50 -19.39
C PRO A 35 24.41 -4.13 -18.29
N ASN A 36 25.36 -3.38 -17.72
CA ASN A 36 26.19 -3.88 -16.62
C ASN A 36 25.37 -4.17 -15.35
N VAL A 37 24.34 -3.36 -15.07
CA VAL A 37 23.45 -3.54 -13.93
C VAL A 37 22.51 -4.73 -14.17
N GLN A 38 21.99 -4.87 -15.38
CA GLN A 38 21.17 -6.04 -15.74
C GLN A 38 21.97 -7.34 -15.64
N LYS A 39 23.23 -7.35 -16.09
CA LYS A 39 24.11 -8.51 -15.98
C LYS A 39 24.31 -8.93 -14.51
N TRP A 40 24.65 -7.97 -13.65
CA TRP A 40 24.82 -8.22 -12.21
C TRP A 40 23.55 -8.77 -11.55
N LEU A 41 22.39 -8.21 -11.90
CA LEU A 41 21.10 -8.68 -11.39
C LEU A 41 20.78 -10.10 -11.87
N VAL A 42 21.08 -10.43 -13.14
CA VAL A 42 20.87 -11.78 -13.68
C VAL A 42 21.76 -12.81 -12.98
N GLU A 43 23.06 -12.51 -12.81
CA GLU A 43 23.99 -13.38 -12.07
C GLU A 43 23.48 -13.63 -10.64
N LYS A 44 22.97 -12.58 -9.97
CA LYS A 44 22.44 -12.71 -8.61
C LYS A 44 21.13 -13.50 -8.53
N ILE A 45 20.26 -13.36 -9.53
CA ILE A 45 19.03 -14.16 -9.66
C ILE A 45 19.37 -15.63 -9.85
N GLU A 46 20.34 -15.95 -10.72
CA GLU A 46 20.76 -17.34 -10.96
C GLU A 46 21.36 -17.97 -9.70
N GLU A 47 22.25 -17.25 -9.01
CA GLU A 47 22.87 -17.69 -7.74
C GLU A 47 21.83 -17.99 -6.64
N LEU A 48 20.80 -17.14 -6.51
CA LEU A 48 19.73 -17.35 -5.53
C LEU A 48 18.77 -18.45 -5.97
N SER A 49 18.45 -18.55 -7.26
CA SER A 49 17.61 -19.63 -7.79
C SER A 49 18.28 -21.01 -7.70
N ALA A 50 19.62 -21.08 -7.76
CA ALA A 50 20.39 -22.31 -7.59
C ALA A 50 20.46 -22.78 -6.12
N GLN A 51 20.18 -21.89 -5.17
CA GLN A 51 20.08 -22.24 -3.73
C GLN A 51 18.72 -22.85 -3.38
N LEU A 52 17.71 -22.68 -4.24
CA LEU A 52 16.47 -23.43 -4.18
C LEU A 52 16.68 -24.79 -4.86
N PRO A 53 16.29 -25.93 -4.26
CA PRO A 53 16.41 -27.22 -4.91
C PRO A 53 15.60 -27.23 -6.21
N GLU A 54 16.32 -27.39 -7.32
CA GLU A 54 15.85 -27.30 -8.71
C GLU A 54 14.59 -28.12 -9.00
N ALA A 55 13.58 -27.44 -9.56
CA ALA A 55 12.80 -27.97 -10.66
C ALA A 55 13.07 -27.06 -11.88
N VAL A 56 14.01 -27.50 -12.72
CA VAL A 56 14.41 -26.86 -13.98
C VAL A 56 13.25 -26.84 -15.01
N PRO A 57 13.34 -26.07 -16.12
CA PRO A 57 12.29 -25.16 -16.59
C PRO A 57 11.60 -25.69 -17.85
N GLU A 58 10.40 -25.21 -18.18
CA GLU A 58 9.93 -25.27 -19.57
C GLU A 58 8.98 -24.11 -19.88
N GLN A 59 9.09 -23.66 -21.12
CA GLN A 59 8.71 -22.39 -21.69
C GLN A 59 7.20 -22.27 -22.03
N ARG A 60 6.85 -21.03 -22.44
CA ARG A 60 5.77 -20.59 -23.36
C ARG A 60 4.39 -20.21 -22.80
N ILE A 61 4.19 -18.89 -22.77
CA ILE A 61 2.96 -18.16 -23.18
C ILE A 61 2.38 -18.72 -24.50
N PRO A 62 1.04 -18.62 -24.79
CA PRO A 62 0.18 -17.46 -24.56
C PRO A 62 -1.25 -17.73 -23.98
N SER A 63 -1.92 -16.63 -23.60
CA SER A 63 -3.30 -16.42 -23.09
C SER A 63 -4.42 -16.87 -24.08
N PRO A 64 -5.73 -16.55 -23.91
CA PRO A 64 -6.53 -16.04 -22.76
C PRO A 64 -7.90 -16.77 -22.56
N THR A 65 -8.45 -16.84 -21.34
CA THR A 65 -9.93 -16.96 -21.17
C THR A 65 -10.43 -16.33 -19.86
N VAL A 66 -11.43 -15.47 -20.02
CA VAL A 66 -12.21 -14.77 -19.00
C VAL A 66 -13.21 -15.74 -18.32
N LYS A 67 -13.37 -15.66 -16.98
CA LYS A 67 -14.66 -15.47 -16.26
C LYS A 67 -14.58 -15.83 -14.77
N THR A 68 -14.95 -14.83 -13.96
CA THR A 68 -15.94 -14.91 -12.87
C THR A 68 -15.58 -15.60 -11.55
N GLU A 69 -15.37 -14.72 -10.57
CA GLU A 69 -15.84 -14.74 -9.18
C GLU A 69 -15.13 -15.54 -8.08
N LYS A 70 -15.09 -14.81 -6.96
CA LYS A 70 -14.88 -15.19 -5.55
C LYS A 70 -13.45 -15.36 -5.05
N SER A 71 -13.12 -14.34 -4.27
CA SER A 71 -12.34 -14.45 -3.04
C SER A 71 -10.90 -14.82 -3.28
N SER A 72 -10.15 -13.84 -3.79
CA SER A 72 -8.70 -13.84 -3.73
C SER A 72 -8.27 -13.99 -2.28
N ASN A 73 -7.88 -15.20 -1.91
CA ASN A 73 -7.03 -15.48 -0.78
C ASN A 73 -5.83 -14.53 -0.86
N SER A 74 -5.87 -13.48 -0.04
CA SER A 74 -4.76 -12.55 0.12
C SER A 74 -3.62 -13.32 0.77
N THR A 75 -2.58 -13.61 0.01
CA THR A 75 -1.21 -13.70 0.52
C THR A 75 -0.91 -12.34 1.16
N GLY A 76 -1.25 -12.23 2.44
CA GLY A 76 -1.47 -10.95 3.09
C GLY A 76 -0.15 -10.23 3.36
N LEU A 77 0.24 -9.33 2.45
CA LEU A 77 1.25 -8.33 2.77
C LEU A 77 0.85 -7.63 4.09
N PRO A 78 1.81 -7.37 5.01
CA PRO A 78 1.50 -6.76 6.29
C PRO A 78 0.76 -5.44 6.13
N THR A 79 -0.39 -5.30 6.80
CA THR A 79 -1.19 -4.08 6.77
C THR A 79 -0.72 -3.11 7.86
N VAL A 80 -0.15 -1.99 7.47
CA VAL A 80 0.27 -0.89 8.32
C VAL A 80 -0.83 0.16 8.38
N LYS A 81 -1.28 0.48 9.59
CA LYS A 81 -2.19 1.61 9.81
C LYS A 81 -1.40 2.91 9.81
N VAL A 82 -1.75 3.84 8.93
CA VAL A 82 -1.10 5.16 8.88
C VAL A 82 -1.72 6.05 9.94
N THR A 83 -0.93 6.42 10.94
CA THR A 83 -1.32 7.36 12.01
C THR A 83 -0.68 8.73 11.86
N ASN A 84 0.38 8.84 11.06
CA ASN A 84 1.07 10.10 10.84
C ASN A 84 0.46 10.83 9.64
N TYR A 85 -0.32 11.87 9.94
CA TYR A 85 -0.94 12.74 8.95
C TYR A 85 -0.95 14.19 9.46
N GLY A 86 -0.85 15.14 8.53
CA GLY A 86 -1.14 16.55 8.78
C GLY A 86 -2.46 16.92 8.12
N TRP A 87 -3.15 17.95 8.61
CA TRP A 87 -4.34 18.46 7.96
C TRP A 87 -4.36 19.98 7.96
N ASP A 88 -4.94 20.56 6.91
CA ASP A 88 -5.27 21.98 6.82
C ASP A 88 -6.74 22.13 6.47
N GLU A 89 -7.30 23.28 6.82
CA GLU A 89 -8.62 23.66 6.36
C GLU A 89 -8.61 24.96 5.57
N SER A 90 -9.59 25.08 4.70
CA SER A 90 -9.97 26.28 3.99
C SER A 90 -11.49 26.48 4.17
N ASP A 91 -12.03 27.61 3.71
CA ASP A 91 -13.46 27.93 3.89
C ASP A 91 -14.40 26.87 3.27
N LYS A 92 -13.95 26.21 2.21
CA LYS A 92 -14.73 25.24 1.42
C LYS A 92 -14.22 23.81 1.47
N PHE A 93 -12.95 23.61 1.79
CA PHE A 93 -12.30 22.31 1.71
C PHE A 93 -11.45 22.03 2.94
N VAL A 94 -11.38 20.77 3.32
CA VAL A 94 -10.42 20.24 4.30
C VAL A 94 -9.44 19.38 3.53
N LYS A 95 -8.15 19.57 3.78
CA LYS A 95 -7.08 18.85 3.11
C LYS A 95 -6.32 18.04 4.14
N VAL A 96 -6.13 16.75 3.89
CA VAL A 96 -5.31 15.89 4.73
C VAL A 96 -4.08 15.47 3.92
N TYR A 97 -2.91 15.68 4.51
CA TYR A 97 -1.61 15.31 3.99
C TYR A 97 -1.13 14.06 4.70
N ILE A 98 -1.05 12.97 3.95
CA ILE A 98 -0.63 11.67 4.45
C ILE A 98 0.77 11.42 3.89
N THR A 99 1.78 11.43 4.75
CA THR A 99 3.16 11.20 4.32
C THR A 99 3.35 9.71 4.05
N LEU A 100 3.55 9.35 2.78
CA LEU A 100 3.76 7.97 2.35
C LEU A 100 4.90 7.93 1.32
N GLN A 101 6.10 7.59 1.81
CA GLN A 101 7.33 7.56 1.02
C GLN A 101 7.18 6.66 -0.21
N GLY A 102 7.45 7.18 -1.40
CA GLY A 102 7.37 6.44 -2.66
C GLY A 102 5.96 6.28 -3.23
N VAL A 103 4.91 6.83 -2.61
CA VAL A 103 3.52 6.68 -3.13
C VAL A 103 3.36 7.24 -4.53
N HIS A 104 4.23 8.15 -4.96
CA HIS A 104 4.25 8.69 -6.31
C HIS A 104 4.55 7.65 -7.40
N ASN A 105 5.19 6.54 -7.03
CA ASN A 105 5.42 5.39 -7.93
C ASN A 105 4.31 4.33 -7.81
N ALA A 106 3.42 4.45 -6.82
CA ALA A 106 2.31 3.52 -6.68
C ALA A 106 1.34 3.75 -7.84
N ASN A 107 0.85 2.65 -8.43
CA ASN A 107 -0.16 2.76 -9.48
C ASN A 107 -1.44 3.36 -8.88
N PRO A 108 -2.15 4.26 -9.60
CA PRO A 108 -3.44 4.77 -9.16
C PRO A 108 -4.45 3.67 -8.85
N SER A 109 -4.38 2.54 -9.59
CA SER A 109 -5.21 1.35 -9.37
C SER A 109 -4.94 0.64 -8.03
N SER A 110 -3.75 0.84 -7.44
CA SER A 110 -3.40 0.29 -6.13
C SER A 110 -3.93 1.13 -4.97
N ILE A 111 -4.39 2.35 -5.24
CA ILE A 111 -4.91 3.29 -4.24
C ILE A 111 -6.43 3.26 -4.29
N GLN A 112 -7.02 2.48 -3.39
CA GLN A 112 -8.45 2.50 -3.16
C GLN A 112 -8.80 3.58 -2.15
N HIS A 113 -9.87 4.30 -2.42
CA HIS A 113 -10.39 5.30 -1.50
C HIS A 113 -11.92 5.27 -1.51
N SER A 114 -12.49 5.53 -0.34
CA SER A 114 -13.92 5.62 -0.12
C SER A 114 -14.17 6.82 0.78
N PHE A 115 -15.04 7.72 0.33
CA PHE A 115 -15.48 8.86 1.12
C PHE A 115 -16.88 8.57 1.66
N SER A 116 -17.06 8.81 2.95
CA SER A 116 -18.35 8.79 3.63
C SER A 116 -18.73 10.20 4.05
N ASN A 117 -19.98 10.42 4.46
CA ASN A 117 -20.42 11.75 4.89
C ASN A 117 -19.56 12.31 6.03
N ASN A 118 -19.13 11.47 6.98
CA ASN A 118 -18.39 11.92 8.18
C ASN A 118 -17.06 11.20 8.35
N GLY A 119 -16.46 10.74 7.25
CA GLY A 119 -15.24 9.94 7.29
C GLY A 119 -14.69 9.60 5.92
N TYR A 120 -13.53 8.97 5.91
CA TYR A 120 -12.93 8.44 4.70
C TYR A 120 -12.07 7.22 5.03
N ASP A 121 -11.95 6.34 4.05
CA ASP A 121 -11.12 5.15 4.09
C ASP A 121 -10.21 5.16 2.87
N ILE A 122 -8.91 4.98 3.09
CA ILE A 122 -7.88 4.94 2.06
C ILE A 122 -7.08 3.68 2.28
N ALA A 123 -6.94 2.87 1.25
CA ALA A 123 -6.13 1.67 1.23
C ALA A 123 -5.16 1.73 0.05
N VAL A 124 -3.87 1.61 0.34
CA VAL A 124 -2.81 1.54 -0.66
C VAL A 124 -2.22 0.14 -0.59
N SER A 125 -2.46 -0.66 -1.62
CA SER A 125 -2.05 -2.05 -1.68
C SER A 125 -0.73 -2.22 -2.42
N GLY A 126 0.14 -3.12 -1.93
CA GLY A 126 1.37 -3.49 -2.64
C GLY A 126 2.41 -2.36 -2.72
N HIS A 127 2.42 -1.45 -1.75
CA HIS A 127 3.39 -0.36 -1.69
C HIS A 127 4.53 -0.72 -0.73
N CYS A 128 5.77 -0.76 -1.21
CA CYS A 128 6.94 -1.14 -0.40
C CYS A 128 6.79 -2.52 0.31
N GLY A 129 6.12 -3.48 -0.34
CA GLY A 129 5.85 -4.82 0.22
C GLY A 129 4.88 -4.82 1.41
N LYS A 130 4.14 -3.73 1.63
CA LYS A 130 3.15 -3.57 2.71
C LYS A 130 1.86 -2.98 2.16
N ASN A 131 0.78 -3.20 2.88
CA ASN A 131 -0.47 -2.50 2.62
C ASN A 131 -0.59 -1.35 3.60
N TYR A 132 -0.89 -0.15 3.14
CA TYR A 132 -1.13 0.98 4.01
C TYR A 132 -2.61 1.27 4.07
N VAL A 133 -3.17 1.34 5.28
CA VAL A 133 -4.58 1.65 5.47
C VAL A 133 -4.69 2.87 6.37
N MET A 134 -5.51 3.82 5.94
CA MET A 134 -5.88 4.98 6.72
C MET A 134 -7.40 5.10 6.74
N THR A 135 -7.95 5.00 7.95
CA THR A 135 -9.38 5.13 8.18
C THR A 135 -9.59 6.29 9.12
N MET A 136 -10.39 7.25 8.69
CA MET A 136 -10.81 8.40 9.49
C MET A 136 -12.31 8.33 9.69
N LYS A 137 -12.75 8.23 10.95
CA LYS A 137 -14.16 8.19 11.32
C LYS A 137 -14.49 9.32 12.27
N GLY A 138 -15.67 9.90 12.11
CA GLY A 138 -16.14 10.95 13.03
C GLY A 138 -15.48 12.30 12.77
N LEU A 139 -15.40 12.70 11.49
CA LEU A 139 -15.06 14.07 11.12
C LEU A 139 -15.94 15.08 11.86
N ARG A 140 -15.39 16.27 12.11
CA ARG A 140 -16.08 17.32 12.89
C ARG A 140 -17.45 17.66 12.31
N ASP A 141 -17.55 17.71 10.99
CA ASP A 141 -18.77 17.99 10.23
C ASP A 141 -18.87 17.10 8.99
N GLU A 142 -20.04 17.13 8.36
CA GLU A 142 -20.29 16.36 7.14
C GLU A 142 -19.52 16.94 5.94
N ILE A 143 -19.01 16.05 5.10
CA ILE A 143 -18.35 16.34 3.84
C ILE A 143 -19.22 15.88 2.66
N VAL A 144 -18.94 16.44 1.48
CA VAL A 144 -19.56 16.00 0.22
C VAL A 144 -18.64 14.98 -0.44
N PRO A 145 -18.91 13.67 -0.33
CA PRO A 145 -18.02 12.62 -0.85
C PRO A 145 -17.83 12.74 -2.37
N GLU A 146 -18.88 13.14 -3.10
CA GLU A 146 -18.85 13.32 -4.56
C GLU A 146 -17.89 14.44 -5.02
N SER A 147 -17.71 15.48 -4.21
CA SER A 147 -16.75 16.56 -4.47
C SER A 147 -15.40 16.34 -3.78
N SER A 148 -15.23 15.20 -3.11
CA SER A 148 -13.99 14.84 -2.43
C SER A 148 -13.11 14.02 -3.36
N GLN A 149 -11.82 14.26 -3.33
CA GLN A 149 -10.86 13.67 -4.26
C GLN A 149 -9.50 13.46 -3.58
N ILE A 150 -8.71 12.52 -4.09
CA ILE A 150 -7.33 12.31 -3.65
C ILE A 150 -6.38 12.68 -4.77
N LYS A 151 -5.36 13.46 -4.45
CA LYS A 151 -4.24 13.74 -5.34
C LYS A 151 -2.99 13.08 -4.80
N GLN A 152 -2.34 12.33 -5.67
CA GLN A 152 -1.03 11.76 -5.40
C GLN A 152 0.03 12.85 -5.62
N LYS A 153 0.93 13.00 -4.66
CA LYS A 153 2.08 13.89 -4.73
C LYS A 153 3.35 13.07 -4.45
N THR A 154 4.51 13.67 -4.71
CA THR A 154 5.79 13.10 -4.32
C THR A 154 5.79 12.78 -2.83
N ASP A 155 5.91 11.49 -2.52
CA ASP A 155 5.99 10.94 -1.16
C ASP A 155 4.83 11.29 -0.22
N MET A 156 3.68 11.70 -0.78
CA MET A 156 2.54 12.15 -0.01
C MET A 156 1.21 11.95 -0.77
N LEU A 157 0.16 11.58 -0.04
CA LEU A 157 -1.22 11.64 -0.53
C LEU A 157 -1.91 12.88 0.02
N MET A 158 -2.50 13.67 -0.86
CA MET A 158 -3.29 14.84 -0.53
C MET A 158 -4.77 14.50 -0.71
N VAL A 159 -5.46 14.31 0.40
CA VAL A 159 -6.90 14.02 0.44
C VAL A 159 -7.63 15.35 0.53
N MET A 160 -8.45 15.69 -0.45
CA MET A 160 -9.28 16.89 -0.43
C MET A 160 -10.72 16.51 -0.20
N MET A 161 -11.29 17.02 0.88
CA MET A 161 -12.67 16.80 1.24
C MET A 161 -13.42 18.12 1.15
N LYS A 162 -14.53 18.14 0.42
CA LYS A 162 -15.37 19.35 0.37
C LYS A 162 -16.27 19.39 1.59
N LYS A 163 -16.29 20.52 2.32
CA LYS A 163 -17.21 20.72 3.42
C LYS A 163 -18.64 20.79 2.89
N LYS A 164 -19.59 20.15 3.57
CA LYS A 164 -21.01 20.28 3.22
C LYS A 164 -21.56 21.66 3.56
N THR A 165 -21.14 22.19 4.71
CA THR A 165 -21.48 23.55 5.15
C THR A 165 -20.26 24.45 4.95
N GLU A 166 -20.32 25.32 3.95
CA GLU A 166 -19.26 26.29 3.65
C GLU A 166 -19.17 27.36 4.76
N GLY A 167 -17.95 27.76 5.15
CA GLY A 167 -17.72 28.78 6.19
C GLY A 167 -17.64 28.26 7.62
N LEU A 168 -17.80 26.96 7.84
CA LEU A 168 -17.62 26.34 9.15
C LEU A 168 -16.13 26.10 9.42
N LYS A 169 -15.61 26.73 10.47
CA LYS A 169 -14.22 26.57 10.91
C LYS A 169 -14.06 25.24 11.65
N TRP A 170 -13.20 24.39 11.14
CA TRP A 170 -12.85 23.12 11.75
C TRP A 170 -11.69 23.39 12.70
N GLU A 171 -11.99 23.59 13.97
CA GLU A 171 -10.94 23.75 14.99
C GLU A 171 -10.14 22.46 15.21
N GLN A 172 -10.76 21.31 14.93
CA GLN A 172 -10.17 19.98 14.99
C GLN A 172 -10.70 19.14 13.82
N LEU A 173 -9.93 18.13 13.37
CA LEU A 173 -10.31 17.27 12.26
C LEU A 173 -11.45 16.31 12.65
N THR A 174 -11.40 15.78 13.87
CA THR A 174 -12.41 14.85 14.39
C THR A 174 -13.19 15.42 15.57
N LYS A 175 -14.40 14.91 15.78
CA LYS A 175 -15.22 15.26 16.96
C LYS A 175 -14.57 14.83 18.27
N ILE A 176 -13.82 13.72 18.24
CA ILE A 176 -13.14 13.17 19.43
C ILE A 176 -12.06 14.14 19.91
N GLU A 177 -11.18 14.59 19.02
CA GLU A 177 -10.12 15.55 19.35
C GLU A 177 -10.66 16.90 19.81
N TYR A 178 -11.87 17.28 19.37
CA TYR A 178 -12.57 18.47 19.85
C TYR A 178 -13.07 18.28 21.29
N ASP A 179 -13.73 17.16 21.57
CA ASP A 179 -14.23 16.85 22.91
C ASP A 179 -13.11 16.69 23.95
N GLU A 180 -11.99 16.06 23.56
CA GLU A 180 -10.81 15.92 24.41
C GLU A 180 -10.15 17.27 24.73
N LYS A 181 -10.18 18.22 23.79
CA LYS A 181 -9.63 19.57 23.99
C LYS A 181 -10.53 20.45 24.85
N GLN A 182 -11.86 20.24 24.81
CA GLN A 182 -12.81 20.97 25.66
C GLN A 182 -12.86 20.43 27.11
N LYS A 183 -12.46 19.18 27.32
CA LYS A 183 -12.40 18.54 28.66
C LYS A 183 -11.13 18.84 29.45
N ARG A 184 -10.13 19.49 28.84
CA ARG A 184 -8.83 19.78 29.45
C ARG A 184 -8.71 21.26 29.80
#